data_AF-A0A7H1NP75-F1
#
_entry.id   AF-A0A7H1NP75-F1
#
_cell.length_a   1.000
_cell.length_b   1.000
_cell.length_c   1.000
_cell.angle_alpha   90.00
_cell.angle_beta   90.00
_cell.angle_gamma   90.00
#
_symmetry.space_group_name_H-M   'P 1'
#
loop_
_entity.id
_entity.type
_entity.pdbx_description
1 polymer ?
#
loop_
_entity_poly.entity_id
_entity_poly.type
_entity_poly.pdbx_seq_one_letter_code
_entity_poly.pdbx_strand_id
1 'polypeptide(L)'
;MNQFALKLESKKNYYRSLAEKATKKAEEIGSLAVQTVTDVLPAGQPILVGHHSEKKHRALIEGVNKKMDQAEQLLDKADYYNQKADSVGKYGGISSDDPLAIEKLKIELSKARFSSDRSRIKKEFPTWRQEKPLKIKKWNLKHSSLNRTGL
;
A
#
# COMPACT_ATOMS: atom_id res chain seq x y z
N MET A 1 -8.30 0.16 26.70
CA MET A 1 -8.64 -0.25 25.31
C MET A 1 -9.88 -1.14 25.35
N ASN A 2 -10.76 -1.06 24.36
CA ASN A 2 -11.87 -2.01 24.22
C ASN A 2 -11.38 -3.34 23.61
N GLN A 3 -12.17 -4.41 23.75
CA GLN A 3 -11.83 -5.76 23.24
C GLN A 3 -11.54 -5.76 21.73
N PHE A 4 -12.30 -5.00 20.94
CA PHE A 4 -12.11 -4.88 19.50
C PHE A 4 -10.76 -4.25 19.13
N ALA A 5 -10.37 -3.15 19.78
CA ALA A 5 -9.08 -2.50 19.56
C ALA A 5 -7.93 -3.42 19.98
N LEU A 6 -8.08 -4.18 21.06
CA LEU A 6 -7.10 -5.19 21.46
C LEU A 6 -6.92 -6.25 20.36
N LYS A 7 -8.03 -6.80 19.81
CA LYS A 7 -7.96 -7.76 18.70
C LYS A 7 -7.23 -7.18 17.48
N LEU A 8 -7.50 -5.93 17.12
CA LEU A 8 -6.81 -5.25 16.01
C LEU A 8 -5.31 -5.09 16.31
N GLU A 9 -4.95 -4.66 17.51
CA GLU A 9 -3.56 -4.45 17.91
C GLU A 9 -2.80 -5.78 17.96
N SER A 10 -3.38 -6.84 18.51
CA SER A 10 -2.80 -8.18 18.47
C SER A 10 -2.56 -8.66 17.04
N LYS A 11 -3.51 -8.41 16.12
CA LYS A 11 -3.35 -8.78 14.71
C LYS A 11 -2.28 -7.95 14.00
N LYS A 12 -2.17 -6.65 14.31
CA LYS A 12 -1.08 -5.79 13.82
C LYS A 12 0.28 -6.30 14.29
N ASN A 13 0.41 -6.55 15.58
CA ASN A 13 1.65 -7.03 16.19
C ASN A 13 2.04 -8.41 15.66
N TYR A 14 1.07 -9.28 15.39
CA TYR A 14 1.34 -10.54 14.70
C TYR A 14 2.01 -10.33 13.34
N TYR A 15 1.47 -9.46 12.47
CA TYR A 15 2.09 -9.18 11.18
C TYR A 15 3.45 -8.48 11.31
N ARG A 16 3.60 -7.53 12.23
CA ARG A 16 4.91 -6.92 12.53
C ARG A 16 5.93 -7.96 12.95
N SER A 17 5.56 -8.92 13.81
CA SER A 17 6.46 -10.00 14.22
C SER A 17 6.87 -10.90 13.05
N LEU A 18 6.00 -11.09 12.04
CA LEU A 18 6.34 -11.82 10.83
C LEU A 18 7.29 -11.02 9.94
N ALA A 19 7.09 -9.71 9.83
CA ALA A 19 7.99 -8.81 9.12
C ALA A 19 9.38 -8.82 9.76
N GLU A 20 9.48 -8.63 11.08
CA GLU A 20 10.75 -8.67 11.82
C GLU A 20 11.47 -10.02 11.68
N LYS A 21 10.73 -11.13 11.67
CA LYS A 21 11.34 -12.45 11.43
C LYS A 21 11.90 -12.58 10.01
N ALA A 22 11.25 -11.97 9.03
CA ALA A 22 11.73 -11.96 7.66
C ALA A 22 12.96 -11.05 7.50
N THR A 23 12.96 -9.85 8.10
CA THR A 23 14.12 -8.96 8.07
C THR A 23 15.34 -9.57 8.74
N LYS A 24 15.20 -10.15 9.94
CA LYS A 24 16.32 -10.83 10.62
C LYS A 24 16.92 -11.94 9.78
N LYS A 25 16.08 -12.75 9.13
CA LYS A 25 16.56 -13.81 8.22
C LYS A 25 17.28 -13.25 7.00
N ALA A 26 16.80 -12.13 6.43
CA ALA A 26 17.48 -11.47 5.33
C ALA A 26 18.87 -10.97 5.75
N GLU A 27 18.96 -10.34 6.92
CA GLU A 27 20.23 -9.88 7.51
C GLU A 27 21.20 -11.04 7.79
N GLU A 28 20.71 -12.14 8.37
CA GLU A 28 21.50 -13.36 8.62
C GLU A 28 22.05 -13.96 7.30
N ILE A 29 21.22 -14.08 6.26
CA ILE A 29 21.64 -14.65 4.98
C ILE A 29 22.61 -13.70 4.26
N GLY A 30 22.32 -12.40 4.25
CA GLY A 30 23.16 -11.40 3.60
C GLY A 30 24.53 -11.30 4.27
N SER A 31 24.58 -11.24 5.61
CA SER A 31 25.84 -11.21 6.35
C SER A 31 26.66 -12.48 6.14
N LEU A 32 26.04 -13.66 6.17
CA LEU A 32 26.71 -14.91 5.87
C LEU A 32 27.25 -14.95 4.44
N ALA A 33 26.52 -14.39 3.47
CA ALA A 33 26.96 -14.33 2.08
C ALA A 33 28.22 -13.44 1.93
N VAL A 34 28.25 -12.26 2.56
CA VAL A 34 29.44 -11.40 2.59
C VAL A 34 30.62 -12.12 3.27
N GLN A 35 30.36 -12.75 4.42
CA GLN A 35 31.38 -13.50 5.16
C GLN A 35 31.99 -14.62 4.31
N THR A 36 31.17 -15.38 3.57
CA THR A 36 31.68 -16.46 2.70
C THR A 36 32.61 -15.98 1.59
N VAL A 37 32.45 -14.76 1.09
CA VAL A 37 33.40 -14.18 0.12
C VAL A 37 34.68 -13.74 0.84
N THR A 38 34.51 -13.06 1.97
CA THR A 38 35.60 -12.40 2.71
C THR A 38 36.59 -13.43 3.29
N ASP A 39 36.09 -14.60 3.71
CA ASP A 39 36.91 -15.68 4.27
C ASP A 39 37.70 -16.45 3.20
N VAL A 40 37.24 -16.45 1.95
CA VAL A 40 37.81 -17.27 0.88
C VAL A 40 38.67 -16.47 -0.09
N LEU A 41 38.27 -15.23 -0.39
CA LEU A 41 38.93 -14.37 -1.35
C LEU A 41 39.57 -13.17 -0.65
N PRO A 42 40.88 -12.94 -0.84
CA PRO A 42 41.49 -11.65 -0.54
C PRO A 42 40.74 -10.53 -1.25
N ALA A 43 40.48 -9.43 -0.55
CA ALA A 43 39.78 -8.29 -1.11
C ALA A 43 40.48 -7.77 -2.37
N GLY A 44 39.72 -7.61 -3.47
CA GLY A 44 40.22 -7.03 -4.72
C GLY A 44 40.96 -7.99 -5.66
N GLN A 45 41.00 -9.30 -5.38
CA GLN A 45 41.60 -10.25 -6.32
C GLN A 45 40.75 -10.42 -7.59
N PRO A 46 41.31 -10.25 -8.80
CA PRO A 46 40.57 -10.48 -10.04
C PRO A 46 40.39 -11.98 -10.34
N ILE A 47 39.37 -12.31 -11.13
CA ILE A 47 39.17 -13.67 -11.64
C ILE A 47 40.31 -14.00 -12.63
N LEU A 48 41.18 -14.95 -12.27
CA LEU A 48 42.25 -15.44 -13.12
C LEU A 48 41.70 -16.40 -14.19
N VAL A 49 41.37 -15.88 -15.37
CA VAL A 49 40.82 -16.65 -16.48
C VAL A 49 41.84 -17.67 -16.99
N GLY A 50 41.43 -18.92 -17.19
CA GLY A 50 42.27 -20.03 -17.62
C GLY A 50 43.02 -20.74 -16.47
N HIS A 51 42.91 -20.25 -15.24
CA HIS A 51 43.54 -20.88 -14.07
C HIS A 51 42.62 -21.95 -13.44
N HIS A 52 43.19 -22.96 -12.80
CA HIS A 52 42.41 -24.04 -12.17
C HIS A 52 41.45 -23.55 -11.07
N SER A 53 41.72 -22.38 -10.48
CA SER A 53 40.88 -21.73 -9.48
C SER A 53 39.69 -20.94 -10.06
N GLU A 54 39.69 -20.66 -11.37
CA GLU A 54 38.64 -19.87 -12.02
C GLU A 54 37.24 -20.42 -11.73
N LYS A 55 37.05 -21.73 -11.93
CA LYS A 55 35.75 -22.39 -11.73
C LYS A 55 35.25 -22.21 -10.29
N LYS A 56 36.12 -22.36 -9.30
CA LYS A 56 35.77 -22.17 -7.88
C LYS A 56 35.43 -20.71 -7.60
N HIS A 57 36.19 -19.77 -8.16
CA HIS A 57 35.94 -18.34 -7.99
C HIS A 57 34.59 -17.90 -8.56
N ARG A 58 34.24 -18.37 -9.77
CA ARG A 58 32.93 -18.10 -10.38
C ARG A 58 31.79 -18.72 -9.58
N ALA A 59 31.93 -19.98 -9.18
CA ALA A 59 30.93 -20.67 -8.39
C ALA A 59 30.69 -20.01 -7.02
N LEU A 60 31.74 -19.48 -6.38
CA LEU A 60 31.62 -18.73 -5.13
C LEU A 60 30.79 -17.45 -5.32
N ILE A 61 31.13 -16.63 -6.33
CA ILE A 61 30.38 -15.40 -6.64
C ILE A 61 28.91 -15.74 -6.96
N GLU A 62 28.66 -16.75 -7.79
CA GLU A 62 27.30 -17.15 -8.15
C GLU A 62 26.50 -17.61 -6.92
N GLY A 63 27.12 -18.37 -6.03
CA GLY A 63 26.50 -18.81 -4.78
C GLY A 63 26.16 -17.64 -3.85
N VAL A 64 27.01 -16.63 -3.80
CA VAL A 64 26.80 -15.41 -3.01
C VAL A 64 25.69 -14.57 -3.59
N ASN A 65 25.67 -14.36 -4.90
CA ASN A 65 24.59 -13.65 -5.59
C ASN A 65 23.24 -14.32 -5.32
N LYS A 66 23.15 -15.65 -5.42
CA LYS A 66 21.92 -16.38 -5.10
C LYS A 66 21.44 -16.15 -3.66
N LYS A 67 22.36 -16.09 -2.68
CA LYS A 67 22.01 -15.78 -1.29
C LYS A 67 21.56 -14.33 -1.13
N MET A 68 22.15 -13.40 -1.86
CA MET A 68 21.72 -11.99 -1.86
C MET A 68 20.32 -11.84 -2.46
N ASP A 69 20.04 -12.51 -3.59
CA ASP A 69 18.71 -12.54 -4.19
C ASP A 69 17.67 -13.12 -3.20
N GLN A 70 18.06 -14.16 -2.45
CA GLN A 70 17.21 -14.73 -1.39
C GLN A 70 16.97 -13.74 -0.24
N ALA A 71 17.97 -12.97 0.15
CA ALA A 71 17.83 -11.94 1.18
C ALA A 71 16.89 -10.82 0.72
N GLU A 72 17.00 -10.37 -0.54
CA GLU A 72 16.11 -9.37 -1.13
C GLU A 72 14.65 -9.86 -1.13
N GLN A 73 14.39 -11.10 -1.57
CA GLN A 73 13.05 -11.69 -1.52
C GLN A 73 12.45 -11.76 -0.11
N LEU A 74 13.30 -11.92 0.92
CA LEU A 74 12.86 -11.89 2.30
C LEU A 74 12.54 -10.47 2.77
N LEU A 75 13.24 -9.45 2.28
CA LEU A 75 12.92 -8.05 2.54
C LEU A 75 11.59 -7.67 1.88
N ASP A 76 11.36 -8.05 0.63
CA ASP A 76 10.06 -7.87 -0.04
C ASP A 76 8.91 -8.50 0.78
N LYS A 77 9.17 -9.69 1.32
CA LYS A 77 8.22 -10.38 2.20
C LYS A 77 7.99 -9.63 3.52
N ALA A 78 9.03 -9.02 4.08
CA ALA A 78 8.89 -8.18 5.26
C ALA A 78 8.02 -6.95 4.98
N ASP A 79 8.26 -6.26 3.87
CA ASP A 79 7.48 -5.11 3.43
C ASP A 79 6.03 -5.45 3.17
N TYR A 80 5.77 -6.61 2.54
CA TYR A 80 4.41 -7.12 2.39
C TYR A 80 3.69 -7.27 3.75
N TYR A 81 4.36 -7.80 4.77
CA TYR A 81 3.76 -7.94 6.10
C TYR A 81 3.61 -6.61 6.83
N ASN A 82 4.53 -5.66 6.64
CA ASN A 82 4.41 -4.30 7.17
C ASN A 82 3.19 -3.60 6.59
N GLN A 83 3.03 -3.63 5.26
CA GLN A 83 1.84 -3.09 4.59
C GLN A 83 0.56 -3.78 5.08
N LYS A 84 0.62 -5.10 5.30
CA LYS A 84 -0.51 -5.85 5.85
C LYS A 84 -0.85 -5.41 7.27
N ALA A 85 0.13 -5.18 8.13
CA ALA A 85 -0.07 -4.64 9.47
C ALA A 85 -0.73 -3.26 9.42
N ASP A 86 -0.26 -2.38 8.54
CA ASP A 86 -0.83 -1.04 8.35
C ASP A 86 -2.26 -1.07 7.82
N SER A 87 -2.60 -2.08 7.02
CA SER A 87 -3.94 -2.28 6.49
C SER A 87 -4.96 -2.72 7.56
N VAL A 88 -4.51 -3.31 8.68
CA VAL A 88 -5.38 -3.84 9.73
C VAL A 88 -6.19 -2.71 10.35
N GLY A 89 -7.51 -2.77 10.14
CA GLY A 89 -8.47 -1.78 10.64
C GLY A 89 -8.65 -0.55 9.75
N LYS A 90 -7.89 -0.41 8.64
CA LYS A 90 -8.04 0.70 7.68
C LYS A 90 -8.96 0.36 6.51
N TYR A 91 -8.74 -0.78 5.86
CA TYR A 91 -9.40 -1.14 4.60
C TYR A 91 -10.38 -2.33 4.72
N GLY A 92 -10.69 -2.75 5.96
CA GLY A 92 -11.63 -3.84 6.22
C GLY A 92 -13.09 -3.41 6.18
N GLY A 93 -14.00 -4.37 6.04
CA GLY A 93 -15.43 -4.15 6.25
C GLY A 93 -15.74 -3.71 7.69
N ILE A 94 -16.93 -3.14 7.87
CA ILE A 94 -17.40 -2.71 9.20
C ILE A 94 -17.66 -3.96 10.04
N SER A 95 -16.89 -4.13 11.11
CA SER A 95 -17.01 -5.27 12.02
C SER A 95 -18.15 -5.06 13.02
N SER A 96 -18.90 -6.11 13.35
CA SER A 96 -19.93 -6.06 14.39
C SER A 96 -19.38 -5.77 15.79
N ASP A 97 -18.12 -6.14 16.06
CA ASP A 97 -17.46 -5.93 17.35
C ASP A 97 -17.01 -4.47 17.57
N ASP A 98 -17.06 -3.63 16.53
CA ASP A 98 -16.67 -2.22 16.63
C ASP A 98 -17.79 -1.42 17.33
N PRO A 99 -17.52 -0.70 18.43
CA PRO A 99 -18.54 0.12 19.10
C PRO A 99 -19.16 1.19 18.19
N LEU A 100 -18.45 1.62 17.14
CA LEU A 100 -18.92 2.59 16.16
C LEU A 100 -19.49 1.94 14.89
N ALA A 101 -19.73 0.62 14.89
CA ALA A 101 -20.21 -0.11 13.72
C ALA A 101 -21.50 0.48 13.15
N ILE A 102 -22.47 0.80 14.01
CA ILE A 102 -23.77 1.36 13.62
C ILE A 102 -23.60 2.70 12.91
N GLU A 103 -22.76 3.60 13.44
CA GLU A 103 -22.50 4.90 12.84
C GLU A 103 -21.82 4.78 11.47
N LYS A 104 -20.81 3.91 11.38
CA LYS A 104 -20.12 3.61 10.12
C LYS A 104 -21.07 3.04 9.06
N LEU A 105 -21.97 2.14 9.46
CA LEU A 105 -22.98 1.57 8.56
C LEU A 105 -23.97 2.62 8.07
N LYS A 106 -24.42 3.54 8.94
CA LYS A 106 -25.28 4.67 8.53
C LYS A 106 -24.57 5.56 7.50
N ILE A 107 -23.28 5.80 7.68
CA ILE A 107 -22.47 6.57 6.73
C ILE A 107 -22.40 5.85 5.38
N GLU A 108 -22.03 4.57 5.34
CA GLU A 108 -21.97 3.79 4.09
C GLU A 108 -23.33 3.69 3.40
N LEU A 109 -24.40 3.50 4.16
CA LEU A 109 -25.77 3.48 3.64
C LEU A 109 -26.15 4.83 3.02
N SER A 110 -25.78 5.95 3.64
CA SER A 110 -26.03 7.27 3.07
C SER A 110 -25.25 7.46 1.75
N LYS A 111 -23.96 7.13 1.72
CA LYS A 111 -23.14 7.17 0.49
C LYS A 111 -23.73 6.33 -0.63
N ALA A 112 -24.18 5.10 -0.32
CA ALA A 112 -24.79 4.21 -1.28
C ALA A 112 -26.10 4.80 -1.85
N ARG A 113 -26.96 5.37 -0.99
CA ARG A 113 -28.17 6.08 -1.43
C ARG A 113 -27.85 7.26 -2.32
N PHE A 114 -26.89 8.11 -1.94
CA PHE A 114 -26.45 9.24 -2.77
C PHE A 114 -25.93 8.80 -4.14
N SER A 115 -25.20 7.68 -4.21
CA SER A 115 -24.73 7.11 -5.47
C SER A 115 -25.87 6.64 -6.36
N SER A 116 -26.84 5.92 -5.78
CA SER A 116 -28.05 5.45 -6.47
C SER A 116 -28.96 6.59 -6.93
N ASP A 117 -29.14 7.61 -6.11
CA ASP A 117 -29.91 8.80 -6.51
C ASP A 117 -29.20 9.56 -7.64
N ARG A 118 -27.88 9.69 -7.56
CA ARG A 118 -27.07 10.30 -8.63
C ARG A 118 -27.19 9.53 -9.94
N SER A 119 -27.18 8.19 -9.91
CA SER A 119 -27.32 7.38 -11.12
C SER A 119 -28.74 7.47 -11.70
N ARG A 120 -29.78 7.47 -10.85
CA ARG A 120 -31.17 7.69 -11.26
C ARG A 120 -31.36 9.05 -11.93
N ILE A 121 -30.88 10.13 -11.31
CA ILE A 121 -30.96 11.49 -11.88
C ILE A 121 -30.25 11.57 -13.24
N LYS A 122 -29.08 10.95 -13.39
CA LYS A 122 -28.37 10.92 -14.69
C LYS A 122 -29.17 10.21 -15.78
N LYS A 123 -29.91 9.15 -15.43
CA LYS A 123 -30.72 8.37 -16.37
C LYS A 123 -32.01 9.11 -16.74
N GLU A 124 -32.71 9.66 -15.76
CA GLU A 124 -33.97 10.41 -15.95
C GLU A 124 -33.74 11.75 -16.65
N PHE A 125 -32.58 12.39 -16.42
CA PHE A 125 -32.22 13.66 -17.02
C PHE A 125 -30.86 13.59 -17.76
N PRO A 126 -30.79 12.92 -18.93
CA PRO A 126 -29.55 12.77 -19.70
C PRO A 126 -28.93 14.12 -20.12
N THR A 127 -29.77 15.13 -20.38
CA THR A 127 -29.39 16.47 -20.86
C THR A 127 -29.06 17.46 -19.73
N TRP A 128 -29.18 17.07 -18.46
CA TRP A 128 -28.99 17.95 -17.31
C TRP A 128 -27.63 18.65 -17.27
N ARG A 129 -26.59 17.99 -17.81
CA ARG A 129 -25.23 18.55 -17.94
C ARG A 129 -25.18 19.75 -18.91
N GLN A 130 -26.04 19.80 -19.92
CA GLN A 130 -26.13 20.90 -20.89
C GLN A 130 -27.13 21.98 -20.46
N GLU A 131 -28.25 21.61 -19.84
CA GLU A 131 -29.27 22.58 -19.42
C GLU A 131 -28.88 23.43 -18.21
N LYS A 132 -28.09 22.88 -17.28
CA LYS A 132 -27.65 23.60 -16.09
C LYS A 132 -26.96 24.93 -16.39
N PRO A 133 -25.91 24.99 -17.23
CA PRO A 133 -25.27 26.26 -17.54
C PRO A 133 -26.24 27.24 -18.24
N LEU A 134 -27.17 26.76 -19.08
CA LEU A 134 -28.18 27.59 -19.73
C LEU A 134 -29.21 28.17 -18.76
N LYS A 135 -29.70 27.36 -17.81
CA LYS A 135 -30.64 27.80 -16.75
C LYS A 135 -29.97 28.77 -15.77
N ILE A 136 -28.73 28.50 -15.36
CA ILE A 136 -27.94 29.40 -14.50
C ILE A 136 -27.66 30.73 -15.24
N LYS A 137 -27.28 30.68 -16.52
CA LYS A 137 -27.04 31.88 -17.34
C LYS A 137 -28.31 32.71 -17.53
N LYS A 138 -29.45 32.08 -17.83
CA LYS A 138 -30.77 32.76 -17.88
C LYS A 138 -31.17 33.37 -16.54
N TRP A 139 -30.94 32.66 -15.43
CA TRP A 139 -31.24 33.17 -14.09
C TRP A 139 -30.35 34.37 -13.73
N ASN A 140 -29.04 34.29 -13.98
CA ASN A 140 -28.11 35.40 -13.79
C ASN A 140 -28.46 36.60 -14.67
N LEU A 141 -28.85 36.39 -15.93
CA LEU A 141 -29.33 37.47 -16.81
C LEU A 141 -30.59 38.15 -16.29
N LYS A 142 -31.55 37.36 -15.76
CA LYS A 142 -32.82 37.86 -15.21
C LYS A 142 -32.64 38.66 -13.90
N HIS A 143 -31.60 38.37 -13.13
CA HIS A 143 -31.29 39.04 -11.87
C HIS A 143 -30.09 40.01 -11.98
N SER A 144 -29.52 40.18 -13.17
CA SER A 144 -28.40 41.09 -13.44
C SER A 144 -28.76 42.57 -13.28
N SER A 145 -30.05 42.91 -13.20
CA SER A 145 -30.52 44.28 -12.95
C SER A 145 -30.37 44.73 -11.50
N LEU A 146 -29.98 43.84 -10.58
CA LEU A 146 -29.79 44.18 -9.15
C LEU A 146 -28.35 44.58 -8.80
N ASN A 147 -27.38 44.44 -9.73
CA ASN A 147 -25.96 44.75 -9.49
C ASN A 147 -25.40 45.89 -10.37
N ARG A 148 -26.26 46.77 -10.92
CA ARG A 148 -25.83 47.94 -11.73
C ARG A 148 -26.13 49.31 -11.10
N THR A 149 -26.55 49.35 -9.84
CA THR A 149 -26.73 50.59 -9.08
C THR A 149 -25.99 50.45 -7.75
N GLY A 150 -24.80 51.00 -7.69
CA GLY A 150 -23.93 51.02 -6.51
C GLY A 150 -22.62 51.74 -6.82
N LEU A 151 -22.73 52.91 -7.45
CA LEU A 151 -21.86 54.06 -7.22
C LEU A 151 -22.39 54.78 -5.99
#